data_AF-A0A920UFZ7-F1
#
_entry.id   AF-A0A920UFZ7-F1
#
_cell.length_a   1.000
_cell.length_b   1.000
_cell.length_c   1.000
_cell.angle_alpha   90.00
_cell.angle_beta   90.00
_cell.angle_gamma   90.00
#
_symmetry.space_group_name_H-M   'P 1'
#
loop_
_entity.id
_entity.type
_entity.pdbx_description
1 polymer ?
#
loop_
_entity_poly.entity_id
_entity_poly.type
_entity_poly.pdbx_seq_one_letter_code
_entity_poly.pdbx_strand_id
1 'polypeptide(L)'
;MSRYPLEGYRNPAVPMGFLGTRFAKNPPRLKIPITIAGMSFGSLSAKGQGGTGQGGINCWNFNKKPGGGMTPEEREQSETLVYQYLPSR
;
A
#
# COMPACT_ATOMS: atom_id res chain seq x y z
N MET A 1 36.54 5.13 -30.58
CA MET A 1 35.24 4.42 -30.52
C MET A 1 34.92 4.16 -29.06
N SER A 2 33.83 4.74 -28.54
CA SER A 2 33.37 4.54 -27.17
C SER A 2 32.72 3.16 -27.06
N ARG A 3 33.09 2.36 -26.05
CA ARG A 3 32.48 1.04 -25.82
C ARG A 3 31.00 1.23 -25.49
N TYR A 4 30.12 0.53 -26.21
CA TYR A 4 28.72 0.42 -25.82
C TYR A 4 28.67 -0.29 -24.46
N PRO A 5 28.04 0.30 -23.43
CA PRO A 5 27.83 -0.40 -22.17
C PRO A 5 26.85 -1.53 -22.42
N LEU A 6 27.39 -2.75 -22.55
CA LEU A 6 26.61 -3.98 -22.55
C LEU A 6 26.24 -4.29 -21.09
N GLU A 7 25.32 -3.52 -20.51
CA GLU A 7 24.57 -3.97 -19.33
C GLU A 7 23.65 -5.12 -19.76
N GLY A 8 24.25 -6.31 -19.92
CA GLY A 8 23.53 -7.55 -20.24
C GLY A 8 22.68 -8.09 -19.08
N TYR A 9 22.75 -7.45 -17.91
CA TYR A 9 21.99 -7.87 -16.74
C TYR A 9 20.70 -7.05 -16.59
N ARG A 10 19.71 -7.35 -17.43
CA ARG A 10 18.32 -6.92 -17.18
C ARG A 10 17.67 -7.93 -16.23
N ASN A 11 17.68 -7.63 -14.94
CA ASN A 11 16.79 -8.36 -14.03
C ASN A 11 15.34 -7.98 -14.41
N PRO A 12 14.43 -8.94 -14.68
CA PRO A 12 13.02 -8.61 -14.78
C PRO A 12 12.58 -7.90 -13.50
N ALA A 13 12.13 -6.66 -13.63
CA ALA A 13 11.52 -5.94 -12.52
C ALA A 13 10.18 -6.61 -12.22
N VAL A 14 10.14 -7.44 -11.18
CA VAL A 14 8.90 -8.00 -10.66
C VAL A 14 8.45 -7.10 -9.50
N PRO A 15 7.53 -6.15 -9.71
CA PRO A 15 7.08 -5.25 -8.65
C PRO A 15 6.28 -5.98 -7.58
N MET A 16 5.75 -7.15 -7.88
CA MET A 16 4.89 -7.90 -6.97
C MET A 16 5.69 -8.63 -5.89
N GLY A 17 5.20 -8.60 -4.65
CA GLY A 17 5.81 -9.28 -3.51
C GLY A 17 4.81 -9.70 -2.45
N PHE A 18 5.29 -10.41 -1.43
CA PHE A 18 4.49 -10.80 -0.27
C PHE A 18 5.00 -10.10 0.98
N LEU A 19 4.09 -9.61 1.81
CA LEU A 19 4.45 -9.02 3.10
C LEU A 19 4.35 -10.08 4.21
N GLY A 20 5.34 -10.15 5.09
CA GLY A 20 5.27 -10.98 6.30
C GLY A 20 5.48 -12.48 6.10
N THR A 21 6.12 -12.90 5.00
CA THR A 21 6.35 -14.32 4.65
C THR A 21 7.06 -15.16 5.72
N ARG A 22 7.74 -14.53 6.69
CA ARG A 22 8.40 -15.23 7.80
C ARG A 22 7.45 -15.78 8.86
N PHE A 23 6.36 -15.08 9.18
CA PHE A 23 5.51 -15.41 10.34
C PHE A 23 4.00 -15.35 10.04
N ALA A 24 3.58 -14.72 8.94
CA ALA A 24 2.18 -14.62 8.59
C ALA A 24 1.68 -15.98 8.07
N LYS A 25 0.60 -16.49 8.66
CA LYS A 25 -0.08 -17.71 8.18
C LYS A 25 -0.62 -17.53 6.75
N ASN A 26 -1.18 -16.34 6.48
CA ASN A 26 -1.69 -15.94 5.17
C ASN A 26 -1.05 -14.58 4.79
N PRO A 27 0.14 -14.58 4.18
CA PRO A 27 0.83 -13.34 3.83
C PRO A 27 0.06 -12.61 2.71
N PRO A 28 -0.27 -11.31 2.86
CA PRO A 28 -0.93 -10.56 1.81
C PRO A 28 0.03 -10.36 0.63
N ARG A 29 -0.52 -10.52 -0.57
CA ARG A 29 0.17 -10.28 -1.84
C ARG A 29 0.03 -8.80 -2.19
N LEU A 30 1.14 -8.13 -2.43
CA LEU A 30 1.21 -6.74 -2.86
C LEU A 30 1.55 -6.68 -4.34
N LYS A 31 0.74 -5.97 -5.13
CA LYS A 31 0.98 -5.79 -6.57
C LYS A 31 2.28 -5.03 -6.86
N ILE A 32 2.60 -4.06 -6.00
CA ILE A 32 3.81 -3.23 -6.06
C ILE A 32 4.29 -3.02 -4.61
N PRO A 33 5.60 -2.95 -4.30
CA PRO A 33 6.10 -3.05 -2.94
C PRO A 33 6.18 -1.66 -2.27
N ILE A 34 5.17 -0.83 -2.48
CA ILE A 34 5.05 0.51 -1.91
C ILE A 34 3.68 0.57 -1.22
N THR A 35 3.66 1.15 -0.02
CA THR A 35 2.44 1.28 0.78
C THR A 35 2.29 2.70 1.26
N ILE A 36 1.05 3.22 1.25
CA ILE A 36 0.73 4.50 1.86
C ILE A 36 0.66 4.31 3.38
N ALA A 37 1.34 5.15 4.16
CA ALA A 37 1.27 5.11 5.62
C ALA A 37 -0.11 5.60 6.11
N GLY A 38 -0.56 5.11 7.27
CA GLY A 38 -1.79 5.60 7.89
C GLY A 38 -1.65 7.09 8.25
N MET A 39 -2.54 7.94 7.72
CA MET A 39 -2.56 9.39 7.98
C MET A 39 -3.80 9.73 8.79
N SER A 40 -3.64 10.34 9.98
CA SER A 40 -4.75 10.56 10.93
C SER A 40 -5.99 11.19 10.28
N PHE A 41 -7.19 10.75 10.70
CA PHE A 41 -8.42 11.52 10.44
C PHE A 41 -8.22 12.93 11.00
N GLY A 42 -8.31 13.96 10.14
CA GLY A 42 -8.01 15.36 10.48
C GLY A 42 -6.64 15.89 10.04
N SER A 43 -5.70 15.06 9.57
CA SER A 43 -4.43 15.55 8.98
C SER A 43 -4.52 15.90 7.49
N LEU A 44 -5.58 15.40 6.83
CA LEU A 44 -5.91 15.67 5.44
C LEU A 44 -7.40 15.99 5.34
N SER A 45 -7.79 16.72 4.30
CA SER A 45 -9.20 16.92 3.99
C SER A 45 -9.87 15.57 3.66
N ALA A 46 -11.18 15.46 3.88
CA ALA A 46 -11.94 14.25 3.54
C ALA A 46 -11.75 13.84 2.06
N LYS A 47 -11.66 14.82 1.15
CA LYS A 47 -11.34 14.59 -0.27
C LYS A 47 -9.93 14.04 -0.48
N GLY A 48 -8.94 14.53 0.28
CA GLY A 48 -7.57 14.05 0.24
C GLY A 48 -7.42 12.62 0.74
N GLN A 49 -8.14 12.27 1.82
CA GLN A 49 -8.18 10.89 2.34
C GLN A 49 -8.84 9.94 1.35
N GLY A 50 -10.02 10.28 0.83
CA GLY A 50 -10.72 9.47 -0.17
C GLY A 50 -9.92 9.29 -1.47
N GLY A 51 -9.24 10.34 -1.96
CA GLY A 51 -8.37 10.24 -3.13
C GLY A 51 -7.15 9.35 -2.90
N THR A 52 -6.55 9.44 -1.71
CA THR A 52 -5.44 8.58 -1.28
C THR A 52 -5.88 7.12 -1.16
N GLY A 53 -7.07 6.89 -0.59
CA GLY A 53 -7.69 5.57 -0.49
C GLY A 53 -7.95 4.96 -1.86
N GLN A 54 -8.58 5.71 -2.76
CA GLN A 54 -8.89 5.23 -4.12
C GLN A 54 -7.61 4.93 -4.93
N GLY A 55 -6.60 5.80 -4.84
CA GLY A 55 -5.29 5.55 -5.45
C GLY A 55 -4.58 4.35 -4.82
N GLY A 56 -4.78 4.14 -3.53
CA GLY A 56 -4.29 2.99 -2.77
C GLY A 56 -4.80 1.66 -3.33
N ILE A 57 -6.11 1.58 -3.55
CA ILE A 57 -6.78 0.41 -4.11
C ILE A 57 -6.34 0.16 -5.55
N ASN A 58 -6.39 1.19 -6.40
CA ASN A 58 -6.12 1.03 -7.84
C ASN A 58 -4.66 0.62 -8.14
N CYS A 59 -3.72 1.12 -7.34
CA CYS A 59 -2.31 0.86 -7.56
C CYS A 59 -1.80 -0.37 -6.79
N TRP A 60 -2.30 -0.61 -5.57
CA TRP A 60 -1.69 -1.57 -4.63
C TRP A 60 -2.67 -2.61 -4.06
N ASN A 61 -3.98 -2.56 -4.39
CA ASN A 61 -5.05 -3.44 -3.89
C ASN A 61 -5.27 -3.42 -2.36
N PHE A 62 -4.69 -2.48 -1.63
CA PHE A 62 -4.89 -2.35 -0.19
C PHE A 62 -4.85 -0.89 0.27
N ASN A 63 -5.46 -0.64 1.42
CA ASN A 63 -5.40 0.66 2.11
C ASN A 63 -5.00 0.51 3.57
N LYS A 64 -4.22 1.48 4.08
CA LYS A 64 -3.91 1.61 5.50
C LYS A 64 -4.88 2.58 6.17
N LYS A 65 -5.56 2.10 7.21
CA LYS A 65 -6.48 2.89 8.02
C LYS A 65 -5.71 3.58 9.16
N PRO A 66 -5.88 4.90 9.34
CA PRO A 66 -5.38 5.60 10.53
C PRO A 66 -6.18 5.23 11.78
N GLY A 67 -5.58 5.43 12.97
CA GLY A 67 -6.26 5.19 14.25
C GLY A 67 -7.53 6.03 14.48
N GLY A 68 -7.79 7.05 13.65
CA GLY A 68 -8.98 7.91 13.72
C GLY A 68 -10.25 7.36 13.08
N GLY A 69 -10.19 6.32 12.24
CA GLY A 69 -11.37 5.82 11.53
C GLY A 69 -11.18 5.69 10.01
N MET A 70 -12.21 5.20 9.33
CA MET A 70 -12.31 5.03 7.87
C MET A 70 -13.80 5.15 7.53
N THR A 71 -14.13 5.76 6.39
CA THR A 71 -15.53 5.86 5.96
C THR A 71 -16.03 4.50 5.42
N PRO A 72 -17.35 4.25 5.41
CA PRO A 72 -17.90 3.01 4.85
C PRO A 72 -17.48 2.78 3.39
N GLU A 73 -17.41 3.84 2.59
CA GLU A 73 -17.08 3.78 1.17
C GLU A 73 -15.62 3.35 0.95
N GLU A 74 -14.67 3.89 1.72
CA GLU A 74 -13.26 3.50 1.66
C GLU A 74 -13.06 2.02 2.07
N ARG A 75 -13.93 1.52 2.96
CA ARG A 75 -13.92 0.13 3.42
C ARG A 75 -14.40 -0.83 2.35
N GLU A 76 -15.49 -0.52 1.65
CA GLU A 76 -16.06 -1.39 0.61
C GLU A 76 -15.15 -1.53 -0.61
N GLN A 77 -14.34 -0.52 -0.90
CA GLN A 77 -13.47 -0.54 -2.06
C GLN A 77 -12.13 -1.27 -1.83
N SER A 78 -11.80 -1.65 -0.59
CA SER A 78 -10.49 -2.21 -0.25
C SER A 78 -10.53 -3.74 -0.13
N GLU A 79 -9.78 -4.46 -0.98
CA GLU A 79 -9.65 -5.93 -0.91
C GLU A 79 -8.87 -6.39 0.35
N THR A 80 -7.79 -5.67 0.68
CA THR A 80 -7.00 -5.91 1.88
C THR A 80 -6.96 -4.64 2.73
N LEU A 81 -7.37 -4.76 4.00
CA LEU A 81 -7.39 -3.67 4.96
C LEU A 81 -6.26 -3.83 5.98
N VAL A 82 -5.42 -2.80 6.11
CA VAL A 82 -4.35 -2.77 7.11
C VAL A 82 -4.70 -1.73 8.17
N TYR A 83 -4.90 -2.16 9.40
CA TYR A 83 -5.30 -1.28 10.50
C TYR A 83 -4.08 -0.79 11.30
N GLN A 84 -3.99 0.52 11.52
CA GLN A 84 -3.06 1.07 12.50
C GLN A 84 -3.72 1.05 13.89
N TYR A 85 -3.19 0.20 14.77
CA TYR A 85 -3.58 0.17 16.18
C TYR A 85 -2.73 1.16 16.97
N LEU A 86 -3.36 2.00 17.79
CA LEU A 86 -2.69 2.98 18.64
C LEU A 86 -3.04 2.66 20.10
N PRO A 87 -2.09 2.73 21.05
CA PRO A 87 -2.34 2.36 22.46
C PRO A 87 -3.37 3.26 23.16
N SER A 88 -3.74 4.39 22.56
CA SER A 88 -4.80 5.26 23.07
C SER A 88 -6.22 4.79 22.71
N ARG A 89 -6.38 3.78 21.83
CA ARG A 89 -7.65 3.13 21.48
C ARG A 89 -7.43 1.72 20.92
#